data_AF-A0A081NIN6-F1
#
_entry.id   AF-A0A081NIN6-F1
#
_cell.length_a   1.000
_cell.length_b   1.000
_cell.length_c   1.000
_cell.angle_alpha   90.00
_cell.angle_beta   90.00
_cell.angle_gamma   90.00
#
_symmetry.space_group_name_H-M   'P 1'
#
loop_
_entity.id
_entity.type
_entity.pdbx_description
1 polymer ?
#
loop_
_entity_poly.entity_id
_entity_poly.type
_entity_poly.pdbx_seq_one_letter_code
_entity_poly.pdbx_strand_id
1 'polypeptide(L)'
;MKVLLYSTSHRLDEYYQSISENVSSNLQCEVFRFGQGLPGPDFKFIKLALRLDLGEIIDFKIKYKSIMRGKEKISRVRAEKYKFNCFLSALRIFNLINSGGYSLVVIWNGSRMTQRLVSEVAKLMGVSVAYMENGIIPRTTVADGKGVNFNNSVPRESGFYKSNCFGFNIEREEGLSLRNQIEGVERIGSSKKLEGKYVFFPFQVDSDSQIINHSKWVKNMKDLFVVALRTHKILDDKSIKFVFKEHPSSPFEYKELEDDQTDNCFFFKQLKH
;
A
#
# COMPACT_ATOMS: atom_id res chain seq x y z
N MET A 1 5.49 9.98 -27.06
CA MET A 1 5.25 8.71 -26.33
C MET A 1 3.79 8.69 -25.89
N LYS A 2 3.02 7.62 -26.13
CA LYS A 2 1.61 7.57 -25.69
C LYS A 2 1.50 6.88 -24.33
N VAL A 3 0.84 7.53 -23.38
CA VAL A 3 0.82 7.16 -21.96
C VAL A 3 -0.61 6.96 -21.51
N LEU A 4 -0.89 5.81 -20.91
CA LEU A 4 -2.18 5.52 -20.27
C LEU A 4 -2.08 5.82 -18.78
N LEU A 5 -2.81 6.82 -18.30
CA LEU A 5 -2.98 7.10 -16.88
C LEU A 5 -4.22 6.35 -16.38
N TYR A 6 -4.03 5.16 -15.80
CA TYR A 6 -5.13 4.27 -15.43
C TYR A 6 -5.65 4.56 -14.02
N SER A 7 -6.78 5.24 -13.93
CA SER A 7 -7.38 5.65 -12.67
C SER A 7 -8.28 4.56 -12.06
N THR A 8 -8.35 4.55 -10.72
CA THR A 8 -9.21 3.63 -9.95
C THR A 8 -10.09 4.34 -8.92
N SER A 9 -10.14 5.67 -8.93
CA SER A 9 -11.04 6.48 -8.10
C SER A 9 -11.22 7.87 -8.70
N HIS A 10 -12.31 8.55 -8.35
CA HIS A 10 -12.56 9.92 -8.84
C HIS A 10 -11.46 10.91 -8.45
N ARG A 11 -10.90 10.78 -7.24
CA ARG A 11 -9.76 11.60 -6.82
C ARG A 11 -8.52 11.39 -7.70
N LEU A 12 -8.30 10.16 -8.17
CA LEU A 12 -7.21 9.87 -9.10
C LEU A 12 -7.53 10.35 -10.51
N ASP A 13 -8.80 10.41 -10.93
CA ASP A 13 -9.19 11.00 -12.21
C ASP A 13 -8.74 12.46 -12.27
N GLU A 14 -9.07 13.24 -11.23
CA GLU A 14 -8.68 14.66 -11.12
C GLU A 14 -7.16 14.85 -11.11
N TYR A 15 -6.47 14.03 -10.31
CA TYR A 15 -5.01 14.08 -10.22
C TYR A 15 -4.33 13.74 -11.55
N TYR A 16 -4.77 12.68 -12.23
CA TYR A 16 -4.22 12.30 -13.54
C TYR A 16 -4.62 13.26 -14.66
N GLN A 17 -5.80 13.88 -14.58
CA GLN A 17 -6.17 14.97 -15.47
C GLN A 17 -5.20 16.14 -15.32
N SER A 18 -4.92 16.56 -14.09
CA SER A 18 -3.93 17.61 -13.80
C SER A 18 -2.53 17.23 -14.31
N ILE A 19 -2.08 15.99 -14.12
CA ILE A 19 -0.82 15.52 -14.71
C ILE A 19 -0.86 15.65 -16.24
N SER A 20 -1.91 15.14 -16.89
CA SER A 20 -2.01 15.13 -18.35
C SER A 20 -1.93 16.52 -18.98
N GLU A 21 -2.39 17.55 -18.27
CA GLU A 21 -2.39 18.96 -18.70
C GLU A 21 -1.04 19.66 -18.46
N ASN A 22 -0.24 19.16 -17.51
CA ASN A 22 0.98 19.84 -17.05
C ASN A 22 2.28 19.09 -17.41
N VAL A 23 2.19 17.92 -18.04
CA VAL A 23 3.38 17.20 -18.52
C VAL A 23 3.94 17.79 -19.82
N SER A 24 5.19 17.46 -20.12
CA SER A 24 5.84 17.87 -21.37
C SER A 24 5.04 17.42 -22.60
N SER A 25 5.01 18.26 -23.63
CA SER A 25 4.27 18.05 -24.88
C SER A 25 4.68 16.81 -25.68
N ASN A 26 5.84 16.21 -25.36
CA ASN A 26 6.28 14.94 -25.93
C ASN A 26 5.53 13.71 -25.37
N LEU A 27 4.79 13.88 -24.27
CA LEU A 27 3.92 12.87 -23.67
C LEU A 27 2.47 13.09 -24.10
N GLN A 28 1.91 12.12 -24.81
CA GLN A 28 0.49 12.09 -25.14
C GLN A 28 -0.23 11.25 -24.08
N CYS A 29 -0.72 11.91 -23.04
CA CYS A 29 -1.40 11.26 -21.92
C CYS A 29 -2.91 11.08 -22.20
N GLU A 30 -3.41 9.88 -21.96
CA GLU A 30 -4.84 9.56 -21.96
C GLU A 30 -5.23 9.06 -20.57
N VAL A 31 -6.23 9.70 -19.96
CA VAL A 31 -6.73 9.31 -18.64
C VAL A 31 -7.87 8.30 -18.82
N PHE A 32 -7.66 7.07 -18.38
CA PHE A 32 -8.74 6.08 -18.27
C PHE A 32 -9.44 6.27 -16.93
N ARG A 33 -10.65 6.84 -16.98
CA ARG A 33 -11.38 7.31 -15.79
C ARG A 33 -12.03 6.19 -15.02
N PHE A 34 -12.14 6.38 -13.71
CA PHE A 34 -12.87 5.46 -12.86
C PHE A 34 -14.34 5.37 -13.28
N GLY A 35 -14.83 4.15 -13.48
CA GLY A 35 -16.21 3.90 -13.89
C GLY A 35 -16.49 4.04 -15.39
N GLN A 36 -15.53 4.46 -16.22
CA GLN A 36 -15.68 4.63 -17.67
C GLN A 36 -16.07 3.33 -18.41
N GLY A 37 -15.87 2.18 -17.76
CA GLY A 37 -16.11 0.87 -18.37
C GLY A 37 -14.97 0.49 -19.31
N LEU A 38 -14.43 -0.71 -19.12
CA LEU A 38 -13.43 -1.24 -20.04
C LEU A 38 -14.06 -1.55 -21.41
N PRO A 39 -13.30 -1.55 -22.52
CA PRO A 39 -13.80 -2.04 -23.80
C PRO A 39 -14.23 -3.50 -23.72
N GLY A 40 -14.91 -4.00 -24.76
CA GLY A 40 -15.27 -5.41 -24.86
C GLY A 40 -14.04 -6.34 -24.81
N PRO A 41 -14.18 -7.60 -24.34
CA PRO A 41 -13.07 -8.54 -24.31
C PRO A 41 -12.59 -8.83 -25.73
N ASP A 42 -11.28 -8.81 -25.94
CA ASP A 42 -10.68 -9.21 -27.22
C ASP A 42 -10.06 -10.61 -27.09
N PHE A 43 -10.76 -11.60 -27.65
CA PHE A 43 -10.39 -13.00 -27.54
C PHE A 43 -9.13 -13.38 -28.33
N LYS A 44 -8.61 -12.50 -29.20
CA LYS A 44 -7.30 -12.74 -29.83
C LYS A 44 -6.17 -12.86 -28.79
N PHE A 45 -6.37 -12.29 -27.60
CA PHE A 45 -5.42 -12.33 -26.49
C PHE A 45 -5.59 -13.52 -25.54
N ILE A 46 -6.48 -14.49 -25.79
CA ILE A 46 -6.65 -15.66 -24.92
C ILE A 46 -5.31 -16.32 -24.59
N LYS A 47 -4.45 -16.55 -25.59
CA LYS A 47 -3.15 -17.20 -25.39
C LYS A 47 -2.22 -16.42 -24.46
N LEU A 48 -2.26 -15.08 -24.50
CA LEU A 48 -1.49 -14.24 -23.58
C LEU A 48 -2.15 -14.21 -22.19
N ALA A 49 -3.48 -14.10 -22.12
CA ALA A 49 -4.22 -14.09 -20.87
C ALA A 49 -4.02 -15.38 -20.06
N LEU A 50 -3.86 -16.53 -20.72
CA LEU A 50 -3.54 -17.81 -20.08
C LEU A 50 -2.14 -17.86 -19.45
N ARG A 51 -1.24 -16.93 -19.79
CA ARG A 51 0.10 -16.81 -19.17
C ARG A 51 0.09 -16.03 -17.85
N LEU A 52 -1.02 -15.37 -17.53
CA LEU A 52 -1.15 -14.64 -16.27
C LEU A 52 -1.29 -15.60 -15.10
N ASP A 53 -0.54 -15.37 -14.02
CA ASP A 53 -0.83 -16.01 -12.73
C ASP A 53 -2.02 -15.30 -12.05
N LEU A 54 -3.23 -15.73 -12.44
CA LEU A 54 -4.46 -15.19 -11.86
C LEU A 54 -4.57 -15.48 -10.36
N GLY A 55 -3.90 -16.52 -9.86
CA GLY A 55 -3.86 -16.84 -8.44
C GLY A 55 -3.11 -15.76 -7.66
N GLU A 56 -1.92 -15.40 -8.13
CA GLU A 56 -1.12 -14.33 -7.55
C GLU A 56 -1.84 -12.97 -7.61
N ILE A 57 -2.47 -12.64 -8.75
CA ILE A 57 -3.16 -11.35 -8.94
C ILE A 57 -4.34 -11.18 -7.95
N ILE A 58 -5.05 -12.25 -7.62
CA ILE A 58 -6.20 -12.19 -6.69
C ILE A 58 -5.80 -12.42 -5.23
N ASP A 59 -4.58 -12.89 -4.96
CA ASP A 59 -4.14 -13.30 -3.62
C ASP A 59 -4.28 -12.16 -2.59
N PHE A 60 -3.81 -10.96 -2.94
CA PHE A 60 -3.96 -9.78 -2.09
C PHE A 60 -5.44 -9.52 -1.75
N LYS A 61 -6.34 -9.60 -2.73
CA LYS A 61 -7.78 -9.38 -2.53
C LYS A 61 -8.39 -10.43 -1.62
N ILE A 62 -7.93 -11.68 -1.72
CA ILE A 62 -8.37 -12.77 -0.86
C ILE A 62 -7.92 -12.52 0.59
N LYS A 63 -6.62 -12.25 0.80
CA LYS A 63 -6.03 -11.96 2.11
C LYS A 63 -6.67 -10.74 2.76
N TYR A 64 -6.77 -9.63 2.03
CA TYR A 64 -7.42 -8.41 2.48
C TYR A 64 -8.85 -8.67 2.96
N LYS A 65 -9.65 -9.42 2.18
CA LYS A 65 -11.03 -9.74 2.58
C LYS A 65 -11.13 -10.69 3.77
N SER A 66 -10.18 -11.60 3.93
CA SER A 66 -10.13 -12.48 5.10
C SER A 66 -9.87 -11.67 6.37
N ILE A 67 -8.90 -10.76 6.33
CA ILE A 67 -8.58 -9.83 7.42
C ILE A 67 -9.78 -8.94 7.76
N MET A 68 -10.34 -8.24 6.78
CA MET A 68 -11.46 -7.30 7.00
C MET A 68 -12.76 -7.97 7.49
N ARG A 69 -12.94 -9.27 7.28
CA ARG A 69 -14.15 -10.00 7.69
C ARG A 69 -13.96 -10.79 8.97
N GLY A 70 -12.74 -10.89 9.50
CA GLY A 70 -12.42 -11.74 10.65
C GLY A 70 -12.74 -13.23 10.44
N LYS A 71 -12.93 -13.68 9.19
CA LYS A 71 -13.31 -15.06 8.85
C LYS A 71 -12.17 -15.79 8.14
N GLU A 72 -12.02 -17.07 8.48
CA GLU A 72 -11.12 -17.99 7.78
C GLU A 72 -11.54 -18.21 6.31
N LYS A 73 -10.50 -18.46 5.50
CA LYS A 73 -10.44 -18.83 4.07
C LYS A 73 -11.69 -18.58 3.22
N ILE A 74 -11.53 -17.73 2.21
CA ILE A 74 -12.50 -17.59 1.12
C ILE A 74 -12.77 -18.95 0.46
N SER A 75 -14.03 -19.28 0.22
CA SER A 75 -14.42 -20.55 -0.41
C SER A 75 -13.79 -20.70 -1.80
N ARG A 76 -13.43 -21.93 -2.16
CA ARG A 76 -12.86 -22.26 -3.49
C ARG A 76 -13.71 -21.72 -4.62
N VAL A 77 -15.03 -21.88 -4.55
CA VAL A 77 -15.99 -21.35 -5.54
C VAL A 77 -15.85 -19.85 -5.73
N ARG A 78 -15.69 -19.09 -4.65
CA ARG A 78 -15.55 -17.63 -4.71
C ARG A 78 -14.18 -17.21 -5.25
N ALA A 79 -13.13 -17.96 -4.93
CA ALA A 79 -11.80 -17.74 -5.50
C ALA A 79 -11.81 -17.98 -7.02
N GLU A 80 -12.41 -19.08 -7.49
CA GLU A 80 -12.54 -19.36 -8.92
C GLU A 80 -13.38 -18.31 -9.65
N LYS A 81 -14.46 -17.80 -9.02
CA LYS A 81 -15.21 -16.65 -9.56
C LYS A 81 -14.34 -15.39 -9.69
N TYR A 82 -13.42 -15.14 -8.76
CA TYR A 82 -12.47 -14.04 -8.88
C TYR A 82 -11.49 -14.26 -10.03
N LYS A 83 -10.95 -15.47 -10.20
CA LYS A 83 -10.08 -15.80 -11.34
C LYS A 83 -10.81 -15.61 -12.66
N PHE A 84 -12.02 -16.13 -12.80
CA PHE A 84 -12.81 -16.00 -14.03
C PHE A 84 -13.08 -14.53 -14.37
N ASN A 85 -13.52 -13.72 -13.41
CA ASN A 85 -13.73 -12.29 -13.62
C ASN A 85 -12.42 -11.55 -13.93
N CYS A 86 -11.31 -11.96 -13.31
CA CYS A 86 -9.97 -11.43 -13.57
C CYS A 86 -9.52 -11.75 -14.99
N PHE A 87 -9.72 -12.99 -15.45
CA PHE A 87 -9.44 -13.42 -16.82
C PHE A 87 -10.23 -12.62 -17.86
N LEU A 88 -11.54 -12.45 -17.67
CA LEU A 88 -12.36 -11.62 -18.56
C LEU A 88 -11.90 -10.16 -18.55
N SER A 89 -11.55 -9.62 -17.38
CA SER A 89 -11.01 -8.27 -17.27
C SER A 89 -9.65 -8.14 -17.97
N ALA A 90 -8.82 -9.18 -17.93
CA ALA A 90 -7.54 -9.22 -18.63
C ALA A 90 -7.74 -9.02 -20.13
N LEU A 91 -8.64 -9.79 -20.76
CA LEU A 91 -8.94 -9.67 -22.19
C LEU A 91 -9.41 -8.27 -22.59
N ARG A 92 -10.15 -7.59 -21.70
CA ARG A 92 -10.60 -6.21 -21.91
C ARG A 92 -9.45 -5.21 -21.76
N ILE A 93 -8.54 -5.43 -20.81
CA ILE A 93 -7.35 -4.58 -20.63
C ILE A 93 -6.36 -4.77 -21.78
N PHE A 94 -6.17 -6.00 -22.28
CA PHE A 94 -5.39 -6.24 -23.49
C PHE A 94 -5.97 -5.44 -24.67
N ASN A 95 -7.29 -5.46 -24.85
CA ASN A 95 -7.95 -4.66 -25.88
C ASN A 95 -7.70 -3.16 -25.68
N LEU A 96 -7.89 -2.65 -24.46
CA LEU A 96 -7.63 -1.25 -24.12
C LEU A 96 -6.19 -0.84 -24.49
N ILE A 97 -5.21 -1.62 -24.04
CA ILE A 97 -3.80 -1.28 -24.24
C ILE A 97 -3.43 -1.35 -25.73
N ASN A 98 -3.90 -2.39 -26.43
CA ASN A 98 -3.60 -2.60 -27.85
C ASN A 98 -4.26 -1.56 -28.75
N SER A 99 -5.56 -1.32 -28.57
CA SER A 99 -6.32 -0.35 -29.39
C SER A 99 -5.84 1.07 -29.15
N GLY A 100 -5.44 1.40 -27.92
CA GLY A 100 -4.91 2.70 -27.58
C GLY A 100 -3.48 2.94 -28.08
N GLY A 101 -2.68 1.90 -28.36
CA GLY A 101 -1.29 2.03 -28.82
C GLY A 101 -0.35 2.62 -27.76
N TYR A 102 -0.54 2.26 -26.49
CA TYR A 102 0.24 2.82 -25.39
C TYR A 102 1.62 2.18 -25.26
N SER A 103 2.62 3.03 -24.99
CA SER A 103 4.01 2.64 -24.71
C SER A 103 4.35 2.65 -23.22
N LEU A 104 3.54 3.33 -22.41
CA LEU A 104 3.68 3.40 -20.96
C LEU A 104 2.29 3.35 -20.31
N VAL A 105 2.14 2.56 -19.25
CA VAL A 105 0.97 2.56 -18.38
C VAL A 105 1.36 3.04 -16.99
N VAL A 106 0.65 4.04 -16.48
CA VAL A 106 0.83 4.60 -15.15
C VAL A 106 -0.32 4.17 -14.26
N ILE A 107 0.00 3.61 -13.09
CA ILE A 107 -0.98 3.16 -12.10
C ILE A 107 -0.64 3.68 -10.71
N TRP A 108 -1.68 3.98 -9.94
CA TRP A 108 -1.53 4.40 -8.55
C TRP A 108 -1.48 3.17 -7.64
N ASN A 109 -0.33 2.96 -7.00
CA ASN A 109 0.04 1.72 -6.33
C ASN A 109 0.05 0.52 -7.31
N GLY A 110 0.59 -0.62 -6.87
CA GLY A 110 0.66 -1.86 -7.66
C GLY A 110 0.04 -3.09 -6.98
N SER A 111 -0.38 -2.97 -5.73
CA SER A 111 -0.69 -4.13 -4.88
C SER A 111 -2.13 -4.64 -5.01
N ARG A 112 -3.06 -3.76 -5.39
CA ARG A 112 -4.48 -4.12 -5.49
C ARG A 112 -4.76 -4.87 -6.79
N MET A 113 -5.74 -5.78 -6.76
CA MET A 113 -6.06 -6.71 -7.87
C MET A 113 -6.17 -6.03 -9.24
N THR A 114 -6.89 -4.90 -9.35
CA THR A 114 -7.08 -4.21 -10.63
C THR A 114 -5.77 -3.62 -11.14
N GLN A 115 -5.04 -2.89 -10.29
CA GLN A 115 -3.75 -2.29 -10.61
C GLN A 115 -2.72 -3.36 -10.99
N ARG A 116 -2.64 -4.43 -10.19
CA ARG A 116 -1.77 -5.57 -10.47
C ARG A 116 -2.11 -6.17 -11.83
N LEU A 117 -3.38 -6.45 -12.09
CA LEU A 117 -3.83 -6.99 -13.38
C LEU A 117 -3.43 -6.09 -14.55
N VAL A 118 -3.66 -4.78 -14.45
CA VAL A 118 -3.27 -3.82 -15.49
C VAL A 118 -1.76 -3.86 -15.73
N SER A 119 -0.96 -3.88 -14.65
CA SER A 119 0.49 -3.93 -14.78
C SER A 119 1.02 -5.23 -15.39
N GLU A 120 0.47 -6.38 -15.00
CA GLU A 120 0.90 -7.68 -15.54
C GLU A 120 0.49 -7.82 -17.02
N VAL A 121 -0.70 -7.32 -17.40
CA VAL A 121 -1.12 -7.27 -18.80
C VAL A 121 -0.18 -6.37 -19.62
N ALA A 122 0.14 -5.16 -19.13
CA ALA A 122 1.06 -4.25 -19.80
C ALA A 122 2.45 -4.89 -19.99
N LYS A 123 3.01 -5.50 -18.94
CA LYS A 123 4.30 -6.22 -19.00
C LYS A 123 4.27 -7.37 -20.02
N LEU A 124 3.22 -8.18 -20.04
CA LEU A 124 3.08 -9.27 -21.03
C LEU A 124 2.99 -8.76 -22.47
N MET A 125 2.51 -7.53 -22.68
CA MET A 125 2.48 -6.87 -23.98
C MET A 125 3.79 -6.14 -24.33
N GLY A 126 4.80 -6.16 -23.44
CA GLY A 126 6.04 -5.40 -23.62
C GLY A 126 5.87 -3.88 -23.42
N VAL A 127 4.76 -3.45 -22.80
CA VAL A 127 4.49 -2.05 -22.48
C VAL A 127 5.10 -1.73 -21.12
N SER A 128 5.81 -0.60 -21.03
CA SER A 128 6.42 -0.16 -19.78
C SER A 128 5.37 0.21 -18.74
N VAL A 129 5.70 0.04 -17.46
CA VAL A 129 4.82 0.39 -16.35
C VAL A 129 5.53 1.34 -15.41
N ALA A 130 4.83 2.39 -14.98
CA ALA A 130 5.25 3.23 -13.87
C ALA A 130 4.22 3.16 -12.74
N TYR A 131 4.72 3.04 -11.52
CA TYR A 131 3.91 3.00 -10.31
C TYR A 131 4.04 4.32 -9.58
N MET A 132 2.91 4.93 -9.22
CA MET A 132 2.87 6.18 -8.46
C MET A 132 2.25 5.97 -7.08
N GLU A 133 2.68 6.76 -6.10
CA GLU A 133 2.07 6.81 -4.76
C GLU A 133 2.37 8.17 -4.11
N ASN A 134 1.64 8.50 -3.05
CA ASN A 134 1.99 9.65 -2.22
C ASN A 134 3.46 9.58 -1.79
N GLY A 135 4.16 10.69 -1.87
CA GLY A 135 5.52 10.77 -1.38
C GLY A 135 5.60 10.81 0.15
N ILE A 136 6.81 10.60 0.67
CA ILE A 136 7.08 10.54 2.11
C ILE A 136 6.79 11.90 2.78
N ILE A 137 7.04 12.99 2.06
CA ILE A 137 6.79 14.37 2.51
C ILE A 137 5.48 14.88 1.89
N PRO A 138 4.68 15.69 2.59
CA PRO A 138 3.46 16.27 2.03
C PRO A 138 3.68 16.96 0.68
N ARG A 139 2.67 16.92 -0.18
CA ARG A 139 2.68 17.54 -1.53
C ARG A 139 3.76 16.98 -2.47
N THR A 140 4.30 15.81 -2.18
CA THR A 140 5.20 15.08 -3.08
C THR A 140 4.56 13.80 -3.58
N THR A 141 5.08 13.26 -4.68
CA THR A 141 4.64 12.00 -5.28
C THR A 141 5.87 11.20 -5.66
N VAL A 142 5.86 9.92 -5.35
CA VAL A 142 6.88 8.98 -5.81
C VAL A 142 6.40 8.36 -7.11
N ALA A 143 7.31 8.23 -8.08
CA ALA A 143 7.09 7.51 -9.33
C ALA A 143 8.29 6.60 -9.60
N ASP A 144 8.04 5.33 -9.92
CA ASP A 144 9.08 4.32 -10.04
C ASP A 144 8.66 3.23 -11.05
N GLY A 145 9.57 2.80 -11.92
CA GLY A 145 9.28 1.80 -12.96
C GLY A 145 9.22 0.34 -12.47
N LYS A 146 9.74 0.08 -11.27
CA LYS A 146 9.75 -1.25 -10.62
C LYS A 146 8.59 -1.43 -9.65
N GLY A 147 8.26 -0.39 -8.88
CA GLY A 147 7.20 -0.43 -7.88
C GLY A 147 7.28 0.70 -6.87
N VAL A 148 6.32 0.78 -5.95
CA VAL A 148 6.31 1.77 -4.87
C VAL A 148 6.43 1.09 -3.51
N ASN A 149 6.75 1.87 -2.46
CA ASN A 149 6.97 1.38 -1.09
C ASN A 149 8.05 0.28 -1.06
N PHE A 150 7.78 -0.86 -0.41
CA PHE A 150 8.73 -1.98 -0.34
C PHE A 150 9.17 -2.52 -1.71
N ASN A 151 8.38 -2.35 -2.77
CA ASN A 151 8.72 -2.85 -4.11
C ASN A 151 9.47 -1.83 -4.99
N ASN A 152 9.87 -0.69 -4.44
CA ASN A 152 10.60 0.33 -5.18
C ASN A 152 11.99 -0.13 -5.64
N SER A 153 12.54 0.63 -6.59
CA SER A 153 13.87 0.41 -7.16
C SER A 153 15.02 0.91 -6.28
N VAL A 154 14.71 1.65 -5.21
CA VAL A 154 15.72 2.26 -4.34
C VAL A 154 16.51 1.17 -3.59
N PRO A 155 17.86 1.22 -3.60
CA PRO A 155 18.70 0.25 -2.91
C PRO A 155 18.39 0.09 -1.42
N ARG A 156 18.62 -1.11 -0.88
CA ARG A 156 18.34 -1.42 0.54
C ARG A 156 19.61 -1.37 1.39
N GLU A 157 20.75 -1.45 0.75
CA GLU A 157 22.05 -1.50 1.38
C GLU A 157 22.42 -0.13 1.93
N SER A 158 22.74 -0.08 3.23
CA SER A 158 23.16 1.17 3.87
C SER A 158 24.37 1.82 3.19
N GLY A 159 25.24 1.01 2.56
CA GLY A 159 26.40 1.48 1.81
C GLY A 159 26.02 2.43 0.67
N PHE A 160 24.90 2.20 -0.03
CA PHE A 160 24.43 3.12 -1.08
C PHE A 160 24.19 4.52 -0.53
N TYR A 161 23.50 4.65 0.62
CA TYR A 161 23.18 5.94 1.23
C TYR A 161 24.39 6.61 1.88
N LYS A 162 25.32 5.81 2.41
CA LYS A 162 26.55 6.33 3.05
C LYS A 162 27.59 6.80 2.03
N SER A 163 27.68 6.12 0.89
CA SER A 163 28.63 6.46 -0.19
C SER A 163 28.11 7.54 -1.10
N ASN A 164 26.80 7.52 -1.38
CA ASN A 164 26.12 8.61 -2.06
C ASN A 164 25.63 9.59 -1.00
N CYS A 165 26.56 10.36 -0.44
CA CYS A 165 26.21 11.65 0.16
C CYS A 165 25.66 12.51 -0.97
N PHE A 166 24.36 12.34 -1.29
CA PHE A 166 23.62 13.34 -2.02
C PHE A 166 23.85 14.62 -1.22
N GLY A 167 24.55 15.61 -1.80
CA GLY A 167 25.06 16.80 -1.13
C GLY A 167 23.98 17.74 -0.57
N PHE A 168 22.87 17.19 -0.08
CA PHE A 168 21.94 17.84 0.81
C PHE A 168 22.71 18.24 2.05
N ASN A 169 23.08 19.52 2.10
CA ASN A 169 23.08 20.21 3.38
C ASN A 169 21.67 20.04 3.94
N ILE A 170 21.50 19.11 4.87
CA ILE A 170 20.35 19.07 5.76
C ILE A 170 20.54 20.27 6.70
N GLU A 171 20.44 21.48 6.16
CA GLU A 171 20.04 22.63 6.96
C GLU A 171 18.71 22.22 7.56
N ARG A 172 18.65 22.18 8.89
CA ARG A 172 17.51 21.69 9.66
C ARG A 172 16.21 22.25 9.07
N GLU A 173 15.39 21.31 8.59
CA GLU A 173 14.02 21.42 8.10
C GLU A 173 13.25 22.70 8.49
N GLU A 174 13.52 23.80 7.81
CA GLU A 174 12.56 24.91 7.68
C GLU A 174 11.53 24.51 6.62
N GLY A 175 10.64 23.55 6.92
CA GLY A 175 9.62 23.18 5.95
C GLY A 175 8.94 21.82 6.10
N LEU A 176 9.38 20.95 7.01
CA LEU A 176 8.54 19.84 7.44
C LEU A 176 7.40 20.40 8.30
N SER A 177 6.37 20.92 7.65
CA SER A 177 5.10 21.16 8.32
C SER A 177 4.65 19.82 8.87
N LEU A 178 4.60 19.70 10.20
CA LEU A 178 3.87 18.62 10.85
C LEU A 178 2.52 18.52 10.15
N ARG A 179 2.17 17.32 9.66
CA ARG A 179 0.86 17.10 9.05
C ARG A 179 -0.18 17.60 10.04
N ASN A 180 -1.01 18.56 9.61
CA ASN A 180 -2.11 19.05 10.43
C ASN A 180 -2.86 17.85 11.01
N GLN A 181 -3.17 17.91 12.30
CA GLN A 181 -3.91 16.85 12.98
C GLN A 181 -5.12 16.45 12.14
N ILE A 182 -5.41 15.15 12.11
CA ILE A 182 -6.72 14.71 11.63
C ILE A 182 -7.75 15.39 12.53
N GLU A 183 -8.65 16.18 11.94
CA GLU A 183 -9.76 16.81 12.67
C GLU A 183 -10.50 15.74 13.48
N GLY A 184 -10.76 16.02 14.77
CA GLY A 184 -11.43 15.09 15.67
C GLY A 184 -10.52 14.18 16.50
N VAL A 185 -9.18 14.28 16.38
CA VAL A 185 -8.25 13.58 17.27
C VAL A 185 -7.75 14.52 18.37
N GLU A 186 -8.30 14.40 19.58
CA GLU A 186 -7.71 15.04 20.75
C GLU A 186 -6.30 14.46 21.03
N ARG A 187 -5.35 15.34 21.39
CA ARG A 187 -4.14 14.86 22.08
C ARG A 187 -4.64 14.15 23.34
N ILE A 188 -4.38 12.84 23.47
CA ILE A 188 -4.43 12.18 24.77
C ILE A 188 -3.60 13.09 25.69
N GLY A 189 -4.27 13.66 26.69
CA GLY A 189 -3.71 14.67 27.56
C GLY A 189 -2.31 14.30 28.02
N SER A 190 -1.45 15.30 28.04
CA SER A 190 -0.05 15.25 28.47
C SER A 190 0.14 14.92 29.96
N SER A 191 -0.58 13.94 30.52
CA SER A 191 -0.64 13.71 31.96
C SER A 191 0.19 12.53 32.47
N LYS A 192 0.68 11.64 31.60
CA LYS A 192 1.69 10.63 31.99
C LYS A 192 2.95 10.78 31.14
N LYS A 193 3.96 11.46 31.70
CA LYS A 193 5.33 11.36 31.20
C LYS A 193 5.75 9.90 31.35
N LEU A 194 6.02 9.24 30.23
CA LEU A 194 6.49 7.86 30.27
C LEU A 194 7.92 7.87 30.83
N GLU A 195 8.07 7.54 32.11
CA GLU A 195 9.37 7.50 32.77
C GLU A 195 10.09 6.17 32.50
N GLY A 196 11.41 6.26 32.35
CA GLY A 196 12.29 5.11 32.13
C GLY A 196 12.54 4.80 30.65
N LYS A 197 13.21 3.67 30.42
CA LYS A 197 13.50 3.18 29.07
C LYS A 197 12.24 2.53 28.49
N TYR A 198 11.99 2.75 27.21
CA TYR A 198 10.88 2.10 26.54
C TYR A 198 11.19 1.73 25.09
N VAL A 199 10.48 0.72 24.61
CA VAL A 199 10.40 0.36 23.19
C VAL A 199 9.01 0.72 22.70
N PHE A 200 8.96 1.51 21.63
CA PHE A 200 7.72 1.97 21.03
C PHE A 200 7.33 1.11 19.83
N PHE A 201 6.07 0.69 19.81
CA PHE A 201 5.47 -0.13 18.77
C PHE A 201 4.31 0.64 18.12
N PRO A 202 4.57 1.38 17.02
CA PRO A 202 3.51 2.02 16.25
C PRO A 202 2.73 0.94 15.49
N PHE A 203 1.46 0.75 15.83
CA PHE A 203 0.60 -0.12 15.04
C PHE A 203 0.37 0.49 13.66
N GLN A 204 0.18 -0.39 12.70
CA GLN A 204 -0.23 -0.10 11.34
C GLN A 204 -1.65 -0.63 11.11
N VAL A 205 -2.27 -0.26 10.00
CA VAL A 205 -3.57 -0.86 9.63
C VAL A 205 -3.34 -2.33 9.25
N ASP A 206 -4.05 -3.28 9.87
CA ASP A 206 -3.82 -4.72 9.60
C ASP A 206 -4.05 -5.10 8.13
N SER A 207 -4.91 -4.35 7.45
CA SER A 207 -5.23 -4.55 6.03
C SER A 207 -4.31 -3.77 5.06
N ASP A 208 -3.26 -3.13 5.57
CA ASP A 208 -2.24 -2.48 4.75
C ASP A 208 -1.52 -3.50 3.85
N SER A 209 -1.34 -3.12 2.59
CA SER A 209 -0.52 -3.85 1.61
C SER A 209 0.87 -4.21 2.11
N GLN A 210 1.51 -3.34 2.90
CA GLN A 210 2.87 -3.58 3.40
C GLN A 210 2.88 -4.71 4.42
N ILE A 211 1.86 -4.79 5.28
CA ILE A 211 1.71 -5.91 6.22
C ILE A 211 1.36 -7.18 5.46
N ILE A 212 0.31 -7.14 4.62
CA ILE A 212 -0.21 -8.33 3.93
C ILE A 212 0.82 -8.99 2.99
N ASN A 213 1.61 -8.19 2.26
CA ASN A 213 2.49 -8.71 1.22
C ASN A 213 3.93 -8.89 1.68
N HIS A 214 4.38 -8.16 2.69
CA HIS A 214 5.82 -8.07 3.02
C HIS A 214 6.16 -8.47 4.46
N SER A 215 5.17 -8.63 5.35
CA SER A 215 5.41 -9.18 6.67
C SER A 215 5.41 -10.72 6.64
N LYS A 216 6.61 -11.31 6.76
CA LYS A 216 6.79 -12.77 6.66
C LYS A 216 6.33 -13.54 7.90
N TRP A 217 6.35 -12.91 9.08
CA TRP A 217 6.24 -13.62 10.36
C TRP A 217 5.32 -12.93 11.37
N VAL A 218 4.96 -11.66 11.16
CA VAL A 218 3.93 -10.95 11.91
C VAL A 218 2.68 -10.84 11.05
N LYS A 219 1.62 -11.56 11.38
CA LYS A 219 0.42 -11.62 10.53
C LYS A 219 -0.40 -10.34 10.54
N ASN A 220 -0.43 -9.67 11.70
CA ASN A 220 -1.27 -8.50 11.98
C ASN A 220 -0.79 -7.84 13.28
N MET A 221 -1.44 -6.77 13.74
CA MET A 221 -0.96 -6.03 14.92
C MET A 221 -1.19 -6.76 16.25
N LYS A 222 -2.19 -7.65 16.33
CA LYS A 222 -2.38 -8.55 17.49
C LYS A 222 -1.23 -9.55 17.61
N ASP A 223 -0.78 -10.10 16.47
CA ASP A 223 0.37 -11.00 16.42
C ASP A 223 1.67 -10.28 16.82
N LEU A 224 1.84 -9.02 16.38
CA LEU A 224 2.95 -8.17 16.80
C LEU A 224 2.97 -7.98 18.33
N PHE A 225 1.81 -7.74 18.94
CA PHE A 225 1.68 -7.62 20.39
C PHE A 225 2.12 -8.89 21.11
N VAL A 226 1.66 -10.06 20.67
CA VAL A 226 2.04 -11.36 21.25
C VAL A 226 3.54 -11.61 21.13
N VAL A 227 4.13 -11.31 19.96
CA VAL A 227 5.58 -11.38 19.74
C VAL A 227 6.33 -10.49 20.72
N ALA A 228 5.86 -9.25 20.88
CA ALA A 228 6.49 -8.27 21.74
C ALA A 228 6.42 -8.70 23.21
N LEU A 229 5.27 -9.21 23.69
CA LEU A 229 5.16 -9.78 25.04
C LEU A 229 6.11 -10.95 25.28
N ARG A 230 6.23 -11.87 24.31
CA ARG A 230 7.21 -12.97 24.40
C ARG A 230 8.64 -12.47 24.45
N THR A 231 8.96 -11.44 23.67
CA THR A 231 10.28 -10.83 23.64
C THR A 231 10.60 -10.14 24.96
N HIS A 232 9.63 -9.43 25.54
CA HIS A 232 9.77 -8.81 26.87
C HIS A 232 10.06 -9.85 27.95
N LYS A 233 9.32 -10.97 27.93
CA LYS A 233 9.54 -12.08 28.85
C LYS A 233 10.93 -12.72 28.70
N ILE A 234 11.47 -12.81 27.48
CA ILE A 234 12.82 -13.35 27.22
C ILE A 234 13.89 -12.36 27.67
N LEU A 235 13.66 -11.06 27.47
CA LEU A 235 14.59 -10.01 27.88
C LEU A 235 14.72 -9.95 29.41
N ASP A 236 13.62 -10.20 30.13
CA ASP A 236 13.50 -10.21 31.60
C ASP A 236 14.02 -8.92 32.28
N ASP A 237 14.10 -7.81 31.53
CA ASP A 237 14.47 -6.50 32.04
C ASP A 237 13.21 -5.66 32.29
N LYS A 238 12.77 -5.64 33.53
CA LYS A 238 11.60 -4.85 33.98
C LYS A 238 11.83 -3.34 33.94
N SER A 239 13.05 -2.87 33.72
CA SER A 239 13.33 -1.43 33.55
C SER A 239 12.92 -0.91 32.16
N ILE A 240 12.68 -1.82 31.20
CA ILE A 240 12.28 -1.49 29.84
C ILE A 240 10.78 -1.74 29.68
N LYS A 241 10.04 -0.67 29.36
CA LYS A 241 8.60 -0.70 29.11
C LYS A 241 8.30 -0.89 27.63
N PHE A 242 7.31 -1.70 27.29
CA PHE A 242 6.83 -1.84 25.91
C PHE A 242 5.57 -1.00 25.74
N VAL A 243 5.56 -0.12 24.73
CA VAL A 243 4.48 0.84 24.50
C VAL A 243 3.90 0.69 23.12
N PHE A 244 2.62 0.36 23.05
CA PHE A 244 1.89 0.15 21.81
C PHE A 244 0.97 1.34 21.55
N LYS A 245 0.92 1.81 20.31
CA LYS A 245 0.04 2.89 19.89
C LYS A 245 -0.78 2.49 18.68
N GLU A 246 -2.10 2.54 18.80
CA GLU A 246 -3.02 2.26 17.70
C GLU A 246 -2.81 3.22 16.51
N HIS A 247 -3.01 2.71 15.28
CA HIS A 247 -3.03 3.54 14.09
C HIS A 247 -4.33 4.37 13.99
N PRO A 248 -4.27 5.68 13.69
CA PRO A 248 -5.46 6.55 13.62
C PRO A 248 -6.54 6.04 12.67
N SER A 249 -6.13 5.51 11.53
CA SER A 249 -7.02 5.00 10.49
C SER A 249 -7.32 3.50 10.62
N SER A 250 -6.98 2.86 11.76
CA SER A 250 -7.34 1.45 11.95
C SER A 250 -8.86 1.30 12.01
N PRO A 251 -9.46 0.39 11.21
CA PRO A 251 -10.87 0.03 11.35
C PRO A 251 -11.09 -1.01 12.46
N PHE A 252 -10.03 -1.57 13.03
CA PHE A 252 -10.10 -2.59 14.07
C PHE A 252 -9.98 -1.95 15.45
N GLU A 253 -10.83 -2.38 16.37
CA GLU A 253 -10.66 -2.14 17.79
C GLU A 253 -9.84 -3.27 18.41
N TYR A 254 -8.91 -2.93 19.30
CA TYR A 254 -8.04 -3.88 19.99
C TYR A 254 -8.40 -3.99 21.48
N LYS A 255 -9.71 -4.06 21.79
CA LYS A 255 -10.23 -4.07 23.17
C LYS A 255 -9.54 -5.14 24.03
N GLU A 256 -9.35 -6.34 23.48
CA GLU A 256 -8.68 -7.42 24.22
C GLU A 256 -7.22 -7.10 24.63
N LEU A 257 -6.53 -6.22 23.89
CA LEU A 257 -5.15 -5.83 24.22
C LEU A 257 -5.12 -4.73 25.28
N GLU A 258 -6.23 -4.01 25.46
CA GLU A 258 -6.39 -3.03 26.54
C GLU A 258 -6.44 -3.73 27.89
N ASP A 259 -7.05 -4.93 27.95
CA ASP A 259 -7.18 -5.75 29.16
C ASP A 259 -5.86 -6.46 29.55
N ASP A 260 -4.97 -6.71 28.58
CA ASP A 260 -3.66 -7.35 28.77
C ASP A 260 -2.55 -6.36 29.21
N GLN A 261 -2.92 -5.16 29.64
CA GLN A 261 -1.96 -4.17 30.13
C GLN A 261 -1.31 -4.61 31.44
N THR A 262 -0.01 -4.31 31.58
CA THR A 262 0.76 -4.55 32.81
C THR A 262 1.64 -3.34 33.11
N ASP A 263 2.28 -3.30 34.28
CA ASP A 263 3.22 -2.22 34.63
C ASP A 263 4.38 -2.05 33.64
N ASN A 264 4.66 -3.07 32.83
CA ASN A 264 5.72 -3.07 31.82
C ASN A 264 5.20 -3.09 30.37
N CYS A 265 3.88 -3.14 30.16
CA CYS A 265 3.26 -3.22 28.84
C CYS A 265 2.03 -2.29 28.78
N PHE A 266 2.13 -1.21 27.99
CA PHE A 266 1.09 -0.18 27.91
C PHE A 266 0.49 -0.12 26.51
N PHE A 267 -0.84 -0.10 26.43
CA PHE A 267 -1.57 0.07 25.18
C PHE A 267 -2.27 1.42 25.15
N PHE A 268 -1.87 2.29 24.22
CA PHE A 268 -2.51 3.59 24.00
C PHE A 268 -3.49 3.50 22.85
N LYS A 269 -4.77 3.46 23.21
CA LYS A 269 -5.88 3.62 22.26
C LYS A 269 -5.94 5.05 21.75
N GLN A 270 -6.24 5.22 20.48
CA GLN A 270 -6.63 6.52 19.96
C GLN A 270 -8.11 6.75 20.19
N LEU A 271 -8.45 7.77 20.99
CA LEU A 271 -9.85 8.21 21.13
C LEU A 271 -10.32 8.72 19.77
N LYS A 272 -11.36 8.07 19.22
CA LYS A 272 -12.06 8.50 18.00
C LYS A 272 -13.40 9.08 18.47
N HIS A 273 -13.62 10.38 18.23
CA HIS A 273 -14.93 11.02 18.42
C HIS A 273 -15.78 10.88 17.16
#